data_AF-A0A1R2AX65-F1
#
_entry.id   AF-A0A1R2AX65-F1
#
_cell.length_a   1.000
_cell.length_b   1.000
_cell.length_c   1.000
_cell.angle_alpha   90.00
_cell.angle_beta   90.00
_cell.angle_gamma   90.00
#
_symmetry.space_group_name_H-M   'P 1'
#
loop_
_entity.id
_entity.type
_entity.pdbx_description
1 polymer ?
#
loop_
_entity_poly.entity_id
_entity_poly.type
_entity_poly.pdbx_seq_one_letter_code
_entity_poly.pdbx_strand_id
1 'polypeptide(L)'
;MCFQRPRQKLDCPSMDLEIQLIDTSRELPCDFAMKLIEREISLEKSCNKVCIEELINLYSLAIEHYSIKGDEKVKDYQSRMQRMLRRPDVLKVFSYNLNSQSNPNKLSPKTINNHEKTIESQPEPQEDPLNIEETVSLPEFVFTEEEIKFHTKEAENVVQDKEISDKVLGDKLLDSVKSQENDLATRLKKRKISRPVSMSPVIYSPVNEIESPKSVNSETKQITGEILSEDFELKIQEVMEKHYKEKAEKVAEVTVRYNSEISAMEDSGMMGMVVAQMKINMKQEIDDIGKDYDEKRKNEVKKLREEYLAHRGKSLS
;
A
#
# COMPACT_ATOMS: atom_id res chain seq x y z
N MET A 1 -14.15 58.99 -14.03
CA MET A 1 -15.24 58.04 -14.35
C MET A 1 -14.67 56.64 -14.25
N CYS A 2 -15.04 55.89 -13.21
CA CYS A 2 -14.52 54.54 -12.97
C CYS A 2 -15.50 53.52 -13.53
N PHE A 3 -15.08 52.77 -14.54
CA PHE A 3 -15.87 51.69 -15.13
C PHE A 3 -15.88 50.48 -14.19
N GLN A 4 -16.98 50.27 -13.49
CA GLN A 4 -17.27 49.01 -12.80
C GLN A 4 -17.55 47.93 -13.85
N ARG A 5 -16.63 46.97 -13.99
CA ARG A 5 -16.88 45.76 -14.79
C ARG A 5 -17.91 44.88 -14.08
N PRO A 6 -18.96 44.38 -14.77
CA PRO A 6 -19.88 43.41 -14.22
C PRO A 6 -19.13 42.12 -13.90
N ARG A 7 -19.13 41.70 -12.62
CA ARG A 7 -18.62 40.38 -12.25
C ARG A 7 -19.63 39.34 -12.71
N GLN A 8 -19.32 38.64 -13.80
CA GLN A 8 -20.02 37.41 -14.16
C GLN A 8 -19.83 36.43 -13.00
N LYS A 9 -20.95 35.97 -12.44
CA LYS A 9 -20.98 34.89 -11.46
C LYS A 9 -20.47 33.64 -12.17
N LEU A 10 -19.23 33.25 -11.89
CA LEU A 10 -18.75 31.92 -12.23
C LEU A 10 -19.46 30.97 -11.27
N ASP A 11 -20.44 30.25 -11.80
CA ASP A 11 -21.01 29.08 -11.14
C ASP A 11 -19.86 28.09 -10.96
N CYS A 12 -19.32 28.04 -9.74
CA CYS A 12 -18.39 27.00 -9.35
C CYS A 12 -19.17 25.68 -9.41
N PRO A 13 -18.80 24.72 -10.28
CA PRO A 13 -19.41 23.40 -10.22
C PRO A 13 -19.10 22.86 -8.83
N SER A 14 -20.17 22.57 -8.07
CA SER A 14 -20.09 21.87 -6.80
C SER A 14 -19.31 20.59 -7.07
N MET A 15 -18.09 20.51 -6.55
CA MET A 15 -17.36 19.24 -6.44
C MET A 15 -17.97 18.51 -5.24
N ASP A 16 -19.26 18.21 -5.34
CA ASP A 16 -19.83 17.11 -4.60
C ASP A 16 -19.09 15.89 -5.13
N LEU A 17 -18.03 15.50 -4.39
CA LEU A 17 -17.46 14.18 -4.45
C LEU A 17 -18.58 13.24 -4.04
N GLU A 18 -19.48 12.94 -4.99
CA GLU A 18 -20.05 11.62 -5.13
C GLU A 18 -18.85 10.68 -5.19
N ILE A 19 -18.41 10.27 -4.00
CA ILE A 19 -17.78 8.98 -3.82
C ILE A 19 -18.84 8.03 -4.36
N GLN A 20 -18.72 7.70 -5.66
CA GLN A 20 -19.46 6.62 -6.26
C GLN A 20 -19.24 5.46 -5.31
N LEU A 21 -20.27 5.13 -4.53
CA LEU A 21 -20.31 3.93 -3.72
C LEU A 21 -19.99 2.82 -4.71
N ILE A 22 -18.74 2.37 -4.68
CA ILE A 22 -18.23 1.29 -5.51
C ILE A 22 -19.18 0.15 -5.18
N ASP A 23 -20.02 -0.19 -6.16
CA ASP A 23 -21.12 -1.12 -6.02
C ASP A 23 -20.54 -2.44 -5.51
N THR A 24 -20.61 -2.65 -4.19
CA THR A 24 -20.01 -3.80 -3.48
C THR A 24 -20.71 -5.11 -3.83
N SER A 25 -21.71 -5.04 -4.71
CA SER A 25 -22.56 -6.14 -5.17
C SER A 25 -22.05 -6.83 -6.44
N ARG A 26 -20.88 -6.46 -7.00
CA ARG A 26 -20.32 -7.16 -8.17
C ARG A 26 -19.91 -8.59 -7.81
N GLU A 27 -20.86 -9.51 -7.91
CA GLU A 27 -20.61 -10.95 -7.82
C GLU A 27 -19.74 -11.40 -8.99
N LEU A 28 -18.82 -12.35 -8.72
CA LEU A 28 -18.04 -12.99 -9.77
C LEU A 28 -18.97 -13.81 -10.69
N PRO A 29 -18.71 -13.84 -12.01
CA PRO A 29 -19.38 -14.77 -12.91
C PRO A 29 -19.29 -16.22 -12.39
N CYS A 30 -20.37 -16.98 -12.52
CA CYS A 30 -20.42 -18.37 -12.03
C CYS A 30 -19.41 -19.30 -12.72
N ASP A 31 -18.97 -18.95 -13.93
CA ASP A 31 -17.97 -19.68 -14.72
C ASP A 31 -16.53 -19.20 -14.46
N PHE A 32 -16.32 -18.24 -13.55
CA PHE A 32 -15.02 -17.63 -13.29
C PHE A 32 -13.96 -18.66 -12.89
N ALA A 33 -14.29 -19.53 -11.93
CA ALA A 33 -13.34 -20.53 -11.42
C ALA A 33 -12.90 -21.51 -12.52
N MET A 34 -13.84 -21.94 -13.36
CA MET A 34 -13.57 -22.83 -14.48
C MET A 34 -12.69 -22.15 -15.53
N LYS A 35 -13.03 -20.91 -15.91
CA LYS A 35 -12.22 -20.11 -16.85
C LYS A 35 -10.80 -19.89 -16.33
N LEU A 36 -10.62 -19.56 -15.05
CA LEU A 36 -9.29 -19.35 -14.48
C LEU A 36 -8.45 -20.63 -14.60
N ILE A 37 -8.99 -21.78 -14.21
CA ILE A 37 -8.29 -23.07 -14.27
C ILE A 37 -7.97 -23.48 -15.71
N GLU A 38 -8.94 -23.36 -16.63
CA GLU A 38 -8.72 -23.67 -18.06
C GLU A 38 -7.58 -22.83 -18.65
N ARG A 39 -7.49 -21.55 -18.28
CA ARG A 39 -6.43 -20.67 -18.75
C ARG A 39 -5.08 -20.99 -18.13
N GLU A 40 -5.03 -21.41 -16.86
CA GLU A 40 -3.79 -21.87 -16.25
C GLU A 40 -3.25 -23.14 -16.92
N ILE A 41 -4.12 -24.11 -17.18
CA ILE A 41 -3.75 -25.33 -17.92
C ILE A 41 -3.28 -24.96 -19.35
N SER A 42 -3.96 -24.01 -19.99
CA SER A 42 -3.57 -23.54 -21.33
C SER A 42 -2.20 -22.86 -21.34
N LEU A 43 -1.87 -22.12 -20.27
CA LEU A 43 -0.56 -21.48 -20.10
C LEU A 43 0.55 -22.52 -19.92
N GLU A 44 0.28 -23.62 -19.22
CA GLU A 44 1.24 -24.73 -19.05
C GLU A 44 1.54 -25.44 -20.36
N LYS A 45 0.53 -25.59 -21.22
CA LYS A 45 0.67 -26.22 -22.55
C LYS A 45 1.35 -25.29 -23.56
N SER A 46 0.95 -24.01 -23.57
CA SER A 46 1.44 -23.02 -24.54
C SER A 46 1.56 -21.64 -23.91
N CYS A 47 2.77 -21.11 -23.85
CA CYS A 47 3.03 -19.79 -23.26
C CYS A 47 2.79 -18.68 -24.30
N ASN A 48 1.51 -18.31 -24.49
CA ASN A 48 1.09 -17.26 -25.41
C ASN A 48 0.80 -15.95 -24.67
N LYS A 49 1.17 -14.81 -25.28
CA LYS A 49 0.94 -13.46 -24.71
C LYS A 49 -0.51 -13.21 -24.33
N VAL A 50 -1.43 -13.54 -25.24
CA VAL A 50 -2.88 -13.37 -25.04
C VAL A 50 -3.37 -14.15 -23.82
N CYS A 51 -2.89 -15.38 -23.65
CA CYS A 51 -3.24 -16.22 -22.50
C CYS A 51 -2.73 -15.62 -21.17
N ILE A 52 -1.53 -15.02 -21.19
CA ILE A 52 -0.97 -14.34 -20.02
C ILE A 52 -1.79 -13.10 -19.66
N GLU A 53 -2.15 -12.27 -20.65
CA GLU A 53 -2.98 -11.06 -20.45
C GLU A 53 -4.36 -11.42 -19.89
N GLU A 54 -5.01 -12.46 -20.42
CA GLU A 54 -6.30 -12.94 -19.91
C GLU A 54 -6.20 -13.49 -18.48
N LEU A 55 -5.12 -14.21 -18.15
CA LEU A 55 -4.89 -14.67 -16.78
C LEU A 55 -4.68 -13.52 -15.81
N ILE A 56 -3.89 -12.50 -16.19
CA ILE A 56 -3.71 -11.29 -15.37
C ILE A 56 -5.07 -10.65 -15.09
N ASN A 57 -5.92 -10.48 -16.12
CA ASN A 57 -7.25 -9.90 -15.96
C ASN A 57 -8.14 -10.73 -15.00
N LEU A 58 -8.13 -12.06 -15.13
CA LEU A 58 -8.88 -12.93 -14.23
C LEU A 58 -8.36 -12.85 -12.78
N TYR A 59 -7.05 -12.83 -12.59
CA TYR A 59 -6.43 -12.67 -11.27
C TYR A 59 -6.75 -11.31 -10.64
N SER A 60 -6.66 -10.22 -11.40
CA SER A 60 -7.02 -8.88 -10.94
C SER A 60 -8.48 -8.80 -10.52
N LEU A 61 -9.39 -9.39 -11.30
CA LEU A 61 -10.82 -9.44 -11.00
C LEU A 61 -11.12 -10.25 -9.72
N ALA A 62 -10.43 -11.38 -9.50
CA ALA A 62 -10.52 -12.12 -8.24
C ALA A 62 -10.00 -11.29 -7.06
N ILE A 63 -8.82 -10.68 -7.19
CA ILE A 63 -8.20 -9.87 -6.14
C ILE A 63 -9.12 -8.72 -5.72
N GLU A 64 -9.69 -8.00 -6.69
CA GLU A 64 -10.63 -6.92 -6.43
C GLU A 64 -11.87 -7.43 -5.67
N HIS A 65 -12.51 -8.48 -6.18
CA HIS A 65 -13.70 -9.06 -5.56
C HIS A 65 -13.45 -9.55 -4.12
N TYR A 66 -12.37 -10.31 -3.89
CA TYR A 66 -12.05 -10.83 -2.57
C TYR A 66 -11.52 -9.74 -1.62
N SER A 67 -10.90 -8.68 -2.15
CA SER A 67 -10.44 -7.53 -1.35
C SER A 67 -11.61 -6.73 -0.81
N ILE A 68 -12.66 -6.53 -1.62
CA ILE A 68 -13.90 -5.87 -1.17
C ILE A 68 -14.57 -6.70 -0.07
N LYS A 69 -14.52 -8.03 -0.17
CA LYS A 69 -15.06 -8.96 0.84
C LYS A 69 -14.20 -9.11 2.10
N GLY A 70 -12.96 -8.61 2.11
CA GLY A 70 -12.02 -8.81 3.21
C GLY A 70 -11.59 -10.27 3.40
N ASP A 71 -11.62 -11.08 2.34
CA ASP A 71 -11.28 -12.51 2.38
C ASP A 71 -9.74 -12.69 2.27
N GLU A 72 -9.19 -13.64 3.04
CA GLU A 72 -7.75 -13.96 3.02
C GLU A 72 -7.28 -14.52 1.67
N LYS A 73 -8.20 -15.07 0.86
CA LYS A 73 -7.93 -15.55 -0.51
C LYS A 73 -7.27 -14.52 -1.41
N VAL A 74 -7.38 -13.23 -1.11
CA VAL A 74 -6.65 -12.16 -1.83
C VAL A 74 -5.16 -12.47 -1.89
N LYS A 75 -4.57 -12.92 -0.78
CA LYS A 75 -3.14 -13.23 -0.69
C LYS A 75 -2.77 -14.43 -1.58
N ASP A 76 -3.66 -15.41 -1.67
CA ASP A 76 -3.45 -16.59 -2.52
C ASP A 76 -3.45 -16.21 -4.00
N TYR A 77 -4.44 -15.43 -4.45
CA TYR A 77 -4.51 -14.96 -5.84
C TYR A 77 -3.32 -14.04 -6.20
N GLN A 78 -2.92 -13.14 -5.29
CA GLN A 78 -1.72 -12.32 -5.47
C GLN A 78 -0.46 -13.19 -5.62
N SER A 79 -0.30 -14.18 -4.74
CA SER A 79 0.87 -15.08 -4.75
C SER A 79 0.92 -15.93 -6.02
N ARG A 80 -0.22 -16.46 -6.47
CA ARG A 80 -0.31 -17.24 -7.72
C ARG A 80 -0.01 -16.38 -8.95
N MET A 81 -0.56 -15.17 -9.03
CA MET A 81 -0.27 -14.22 -10.10
C MET A 81 1.22 -13.86 -10.15
N GLN A 82 1.82 -13.55 -9.00
CA GLN A 82 3.26 -13.25 -8.93
C GLN A 82 4.13 -14.45 -9.32
N ARG A 83 3.78 -15.66 -8.87
CA ARG A 83 4.49 -16.89 -9.23
C ARG A 83 4.43 -17.15 -10.74
N MET A 84 3.26 -16.95 -11.35
CA MET A 84 3.07 -17.05 -12.79
C MET A 84 3.96 -16.05 -13.55
N LEU A 85 3.98 -14.78 -13.14
CA LEU A 85 4.77 -13.73 -13.79
C LEU A 85 6.29 -13.91 -13.65
N ARG A 86 6.76 -14.64 -12.62
CA ARG A 86 8.18 -14.97 -12.43
C ARG A 86 8.66 -16.15 -13.27
N ARG A 87 7.76 -16.86 -13.97
CA ARG A 87 8.17 -18.01 -14.81
C ARG A 87 9.08 -17.53 -15.96
N PRO A 88 10.19 -18.23 -16.25
CA PRO A 88 11.14 -17.82 -17.28
C PRO A 88 10.49 -17.76 -18.68
N ASP A 89 9.54 -18.64 -18.97
CA ASP A 89 8.87 -18.68 -20.27
C ASP A 89 7.95 -17.46 -20.47
N VAL A 90 7.26 -17.06 -19.39
CA VAL A 90 6.43 -15.84 -19.37
C VAL A 90 7.31 -14.60 -19.57
N LEU A 91 8.45 -14.54 -18.88
CA LEU A 91 9.40 -13.44 -19.03
C LEU A 91 9.95 -13.32 -20.46
N LYS A 92 10.29 -14.46 -21.10
CA LYS A 92 10.74 -14.47 -22.51
C LYS A 92 9.69 -13.84 -23.43
N VAL A 93 8.41 -14.18 -23.26
CA VAL A 93 7.31 -13.62 -24.08
C VAL A 93 7.21 -12.09 -23.94
N PHE A 94 7.43 -11.55 -22.74
CA PHE A 94 7.47 -10.10 -22.56
C PHE A 94 8.72 -9.45 -23.17
N SER A 95 9.89 -10.07 -23.04
CA SER A 95 11.14 -9.54 -23.59
C SER A 95 11.19 -9.52 -25.13
N TYR A 96 10.59 -10.49 -25.81
CA TYR A 96 10.57 -10.56 -27.28
C TYR A 96 9.88 -9.35 -27.94
N ASN A 97 8.91 -8.75 -27.26
CA ASN A 97 8.15 -7.62 -27.79
C ASN A 97 8.88 -6.28 -27.67
N LEU A 98 9.83 -6.14 -26.73
CA LEU A 98 10.61 -4.91 -26.56
C LEU A 98 11.69 -4.75 -27.64
N ASN A 99 12.26 -5.86 -28.13
CA ASN A 99 13.37 -5.80 -29.10
C ASN A 99 12.90 -5.71 -30.56
N SER A 100 11.62 -5.98 -30.86
CA SER A 100 11.10 -5.96 -32.23
C SER A 100 10.72 -4.56 -32.76
N GLN A 101 10.83 -3.50 -31.95
CA GLN A 101 10.54 -2.12 -32.39
C GLN A 101 11.78 -1.24 -32.64
N SER A 102 13.00 -1.74 -32.46
CA SER A 102 14.21 -0.95 -32.76
C SER A 102 14.77 -1.27 -34.15
N ASN A 103 14.59 -0.33 -35.08
CA ASN A 103 15.28 -0.13 -36.37
C ASN A 103 14.76 -0.87 -37.63
N PRO A 104 13.88 -0.23 -38.43
CA PRO A 104 13.63 -0.61 -39.82
C PRO A 104 14.73 -0.18 -40.82
N ASN A 105 15.87 0.39 -40.38
CA ASN A 105 16.88 0.95 -41.28
C ASN A 105 18.25 0.27 -41.17
N LYS A 106 18.37 -0.98 -41.66
CA LYS A 106 19.66 -1.47 -42.16
C LYS A 106 19.46 -2.47 -43.30
N LEU A 107 19.43 -1.91 -44.50
CA LEU A 107 19.63 -2.61 -45.75
C LEU A 107 21.04 -3.21 -45.84
N SER A 108 21.12 -4.32 -46.58
CA SER A 108 22.29 -5.00 -47.18
C SER A 108 22.78 -6.28 -46.47
N PRO A 109 23.48 -7.18 -47.19
CA PRO A 109 23.05 -7.83 -48.43
C PRO A 109 23.25 -9.36 -48.37
N LYS A 110 22.64 -10.05 -49.34
CA LYS A 110 22.84 -11.46 -49.72
C LYS A 110 24.25 -12.01 -49.43
N THR A 111 24.30 -13.15 -48.75
CA THR A 111 25.21 -14.24 -49.14
C THR A 111 24.45 -15.55 -49.12
N ILE A 112 24.21 -16.04 -50.32
CA ILE A 112 23.81 -17.40 -50.64
C ILE A 112 24.93 -18.32 -50.15
N ASN A 113 24.61 -19.34 -49.36
CA ASN A 113 25.35 -20.59 -49.41
C ASN A 113 24.42 -21.74 -49.10
N ASN A 114 24.18 -22.51 -50.17
CA ASN A 114 23.52 -23.79 -50.18
C ASN A 114 24.29 -24.77 -49.27
N HIS A 115 23.59 -25.43 -48.36
CA HIS A 115 23.89 -26.82 -48.07
C HIS A 115 22.60 -27.58 -47.80
N GLU A 116 22.13 -28.14 -48.90
CA GLU A 116 21.24 -29.28 -49.00
C GLU A 116 21.82 -30.44 -48.17
N LYS A 117 21.07 -30.89 -47.15
CA LYS A 117 21.24 -32.22 -46.55
C LYS A 117 19.86 -32.84 -46.36
N THR A 118 19.52 -33.64 -47.37
CA THR A 118 18.95 -34.99 -47.30
C THR A 118 18.09 -35.30 -46.09
N ILE A 119 16.79 -35.30 -46.38
CA ILE A 119 15.75 -36.00 -45.65
C ILE A 119 16.02 -37.50 -45.78
N GLU A 120 16.43 -38.14 -44.69
CA GLU A 120 16.36 -39.60 -44.55
C GLU A 120 15.31 -39.91 -43.49
N SER A 121 14.22 -40.51 -43.97
CA SER A 121 13.09 -41.03 -43.24
C SER A 121 13.54 -42.09 -42.22
N GLN A 122 13.22 -41.89 -40.95
CA GLN A 122 13.19 -42.97 -39.95
C GLN A 122 11.74 -43.28 -39.52
N PRO A 123 11.44 -44.57 -39.26
CA PRO A 123 10.09 -45.09 -39.14
C PRO A 123 9.48 -44.90 -37.74
N GLU A 124 8.15 -45.00 -37.70
CA GLU A 124 7.31 -45.17 -36.51
C GLU A 124 7.92 -46.17 -35.51
N PRO A 125 7.99 -45.83 -34.20
CA PRO A 125 8.18 -46.82 -33.16
C PRO A 125 6.86 -47.55 -32.95
N GLN A 126 6.84 -48.84 -33.28
CA GLN A 126 5.83 -49.77 -32.80
C GLN A 126 5.88 -49.83 -31.27
N GLU A 127 4.71 -49.70 -30.65
CA GLU A 127 4.49 -50.00 -29.23
C GLU A 127 4.62 -51.51 -29.03
N ASP A 128 5.65 -51.94 -28.28
CA ASP A 128 5.69 -53.25 -27.64
C ASP A 128 5.83 -53.07 -26.12
N PRO A 129 5.06 -53.80 -25.30
CA PRO A 129 5.03 -53.63 -23.85
C PRO A 129 6.14 -54.44 -23.18
N LEU A 130 7.14 -53.77 -22.61
CA LEU A 130 8.15 -54.39 -21.76
C LEU A 130 8.32 -53.63 -20.44
N ASN A 131 7.61 -54.16 -19.44
CA ASN A 131 8.07 -54.52 -18.10
C ASN A 131 9.58 -54.28 -17.83
N ILE A 132 9.93 -53.16 -17.16
CA ILE A 132 11.25 -52.95 -16.56
C ILE A 132 11.08 -52.18 -15.23
N GLU A 133 11.01 -52.93 -14.13
CA GLU A 133 11.49 -52.47 -12.83
C GLU A 133 13.02 -52.42 -12.91
N GLU A 134 13.60 -51.27 -13.21
CA GLU A 134 15.03 -51.05 -13.07
C GLU A 134 15.25 -49.66 -12.48
N THR A 135 15.41 -49.64 -11.16
CA THR A 135 15.89 -48.51 -10.38
C THR A 135 17.28 -48.14 -10.86
N VAL A 136 17.37 -47.25 -11.84
CA VAL A 136 18.62 -46.57 -12.22
C VAL A 136 19.00 -45.67 -11.06
N SER A 137 19.90 -46.16 -10.21
CA SER A 137 20.55 -45.40 -9.16
C SER A 137 21.27 -44.22 -9.79
N LEU A 138 20.81 -42.99 -9.48
CA LEU A 138 21.48 -41.76 -9.88
C LEU A 138 22.95 -41.81 -9.43
N PRO A 139 23.90 -41.42 -10.28
CA PRO A 139 25.30 -41.32 -9.89
C PRO A 139 25.42 -40.33 -8.73
N GLU A 140 25.89 -40.83 -7.61
CA GLU A 140 26.18 -40.07 -6.40
C GLU A 140 27.29 -39.07 -6.73
N PHE A 141 26.91 -37.81 -6.96
CA PHE A 141 27.84 -36.72 -7.25
C PHE A 141 28.59 -36.38 -5.96
N VAL A 142 29.74 -37.03 -5.77
CA VAL A 142 30.64 -36.75 -4.65
C VAL A 142 31.40 -35.46 -4.97
N PHE A 143 30.86 -34.33 -4.53
CA PHE A 143 31.60 -33.07 -4.55
C PHE A 143 32.78 -33.16 -3.59
N THR A 144 33.94 -32.76 -4.07
CA THR A 144 35.15 -32.73 -3.24
C THR A 144 35.04 -31.59 -2.21
N GLU A 145 35.65 -31.77 -1.03
CA GLU A 145 35.59 -30.78 0.06
C GLU A 145 36.12 -29.39 -0.37
N GLU A 146 37.00 -29.35 -1.37
CA GLU A 146 37.53 -28.13 -1.95
C GLU A 146 36.51 -27.39 -2.84
N GLU A 147 35.69 -28.11 -3.62
CA GLU A 147 34.59 -27.52 -4.42
C GLU A 147 33.49 -26.95 -3.51
N ILE A 148 33.19 -27.64 -2.41
CA ILE A 148 32.23 -27.15 -1.41
C ILE A 148 32.74 -25.84 -0.79
N LYS A 149 34.03 -25.76 -0.41
CA LYS A 149 34.62 -24.52 0.14
C LYS A 149 34.61 -23.36 -0.86
N PHE A 150 34.82 -23.64 -2.15
CA PHE A 150 34.79 -22.62 -3.20
C PHE A 150 33.37 -22.05 -3.36
N HIS A 151 32.36 -22.90 -3.48
CA HIS A 151 30.97 -22.46 -3.65
C HIS A 151 30.40 -21.74 -2.43
N THR A 152 30.79 -22.14 -1.21
CA THR A 152 30.35 -21.44 0.02
C THR A 152 30.88 -20.00 0.05
N LYS A 153 32.14 -19.79 -0.36
CA LYS A 153 32.75 -18.45 -0.38
C LYS A 153 32.14 -17.54 -1.46
N GLU A 154 31.77 -18.11 -2.60
CA GLU A 154 31.05 -17.37 -3.65
C GLU A 154 29.64 -16.97 -3.18
N ALA A 155 28.92 -17.87 -2.51
CA ALA A 155 27.62 -17.57 -1.92
C ALA A 155 27.70 -16.47 -0.84
N GLU A 156 28.71 -16.50 0.02
CA GLU A 156 28.94 -15.45 1.04
C GLU A 156 29.18 -14.07 0.41
N ASN A 157 29.99 -13.99 -0.64
CA ASN A 157 30.22 -12.73 -1.36
C ASN A 157 28.94 -12.19 -2.00
N VAL A 158 28.11 -13.05 -2.60
CA VAL A 158 26.82 -12.67 -3.18
C VAL A 158 25.84 -12.15 -2.12
N VAL A 159 25.86 -12.74 -0.92
CA VAL A 159 25.04 -12.26 0.21
C VAL A 159 25.52 -10.89 0.70
N GLN A 160 26.84 -10.69 0.86
CA GLN A 160 27.40 -9.40 1.29
C GLN A 160 27.13 -8.28 0.28
N ASP A 161 27.30 -8.53 -1.02
CA ASP A 161 27.02 -7.55 -2.06
C ASP A 161 25.55 -7.12 -2.06
N LYS A 162 24.65 -8.07 -1.78
CA LYS A 162 23.22 -7.79 -1.66
C LYS A 162 22.89 -6.95 -0.42
N GLU A 163 23.52 -7.25 0.72
CA GLU A 163 23.35 -6.47 1.95
C GLU A 163 23.82 -5.02 1.80
N ILE A 164 24.95 -4.80 1.12
CA ILE A 164 25.46 -3.45 0.82
C ILE A 164 24.48 -2.71 -0.11
N SER A 165 23.99 -3.39 -1.16
CA SER A 165 23.01 -2.83 -2.10
C SER A 165 21.72 -2.42 -1.39
N ASP A 166 21.19 -3.30 -0.53
CA ASP A 166 19.95 -3.05 0.21
C ASP A 166 20.11 -1.88 1.19
N LYS A 167 21.27 -1.76 1.83
CA LYS A 167 21.59 -0.60 2.70
C LYS A 167 21.63 0.71 1.91
N VAL A 168 22.30 0.74 0.76
CA VAL A 168 22.36 1.92 -0.12
C VAL A 168 20.97 2.30 -0.64
N LEU A 169 20.13 1.32 -0.95
CA LEU A 169 18.74 1.57 -1.35
C LEU A 169 17.92 2.15 -0.19
N GLY A 170 18.11 1.63 1.02
CA GLY A 170 17.48 2.14 2.25
C GLY A 170 17.83 3.60 2.52
N ASP A 171 19.11 3.96 2.43
CA ASP A 171 19.57 5.35 2.63
C ASP A 171 18.96 6.31 1.60
N LYS A 172 18.92 5.92 0.31
CA LYS A 172 18.27 6.72 -0.75
C LYS A 172 16.77 6.91 -0.51
N LEU A 173 16.09 5.87 -0.03
CA LEU A 173 14.65 5.93 0.25
C LEU A 173 14.36 6.85 1.44
N LEU A 174 15.20 6.79 2.49
CA LEU A 174 15.11 7.68 3.63
C LEU A 174 15.33 9.15 3.25
N ASP A 175 16.32 9.44 2.41
CA ASP A 175 16.59 10.79 1.91
C ASP A 175 15.45 11.31 1.03
N SER A 176 14.85 10.44 0.20
CA SER A 176 13.65 10.79 -0.58
C SER A 176 12.48 11.18 0.32
N VAL A 177 12.20 10.41 1.39
CA VAL A 177 11.12 10.73 2.34
C VAL A 177 11.39 12.05 3.07
N LYS A 178 12.61 12.28 3.55
CA LYS A 178 13.01 13.56 4.17
C LYS A 178 12.85 14.74 3.22
N SER A 179 13.16 14.56 1.93
CA SER A 179 13.00 15.62 0.93
C SER A 179 11.52 15.97 0.70
N GLN A 180 10.63 14.96 0.67
CA GLN A 180 9.19 15.16 0.52
C GLN A 180 8.57 15.84 1.75
N GLU A 181 9.03 15.48 2.95
CA GLU A 181 8.57 16.10 4.20
C GLU A 181 8.96 17.59 4.25
N ASN A 182 10.18 17.93 3.82
CA ASN A 182 10.64 19.32 3.71
C ASN A 182 9.87 20.13 2.65
N ASP A 183 9.53 19.53 1.50
CA ASP A 183 8.68 20.19 0.50
C ASP A 183 7.27 20.46 1.04
N LEU A 184 6.67 19.48 1.73
CA LEU A 184 5.36 19.65 2.35
C LEU A 184 5.37 20.76 3.41
N ALA A 185 6.37 20.76 4.29
CA ALA A 185 6.53 21.77 5.34
C ALA A 185 6.70 23.18 4.74
N THR A 186 7.48 23.32 3.66
CA THR A 186 7.62 24.62 2.98
C THR A 186 6.33 25.06 2.28
N ARG A 187 5.58 24.14 1.65
CA ARG A 187 4.26 24.44 1.06
C ARG A 187 3.23 24.86 2.12
N LEU A 188 3.20 24.20 3.27
CA LEU A 188 2.32 24.57 4.39
C LEU A 188 2.68 25.94 4.96
N LYS A 189 3.97 26.24 5.17
CA LYS A 189 4.42 27.58 5.59
C LYS A 189 4.00 28.66 4.60
N LYS A 190 4.16 28.42 3.29
CA LYS A 190 3.69 29.34 2.23
C LYS A 190 2.19 29.58 2.30
N ARG A 191 1.37 28.55 2.51
CA ARG A 191 -0.09 28.70 2.68
C ARG A 191 -0.47 29.46 3.94
N LYS A 192 0.28 29.27 5.04
CA LYS A 192 0.03 30.00 6.30
C LYS A 192 0.32 31.50 6.15
N ILE A 193 1.33 31.87 5.37
CA ILE A 193 1.70 33.27 5.09
C ILE A 193 0.76 33.89 4.04
N SER A 194 0.29 33.12 3.05
CA SER A 194 -0.54 33.65 1.98
C SER A 194 -2.05 33.60 2.24
N ARG A 195 -2.50 33.23 3.46
CA ARG A 195 -3.91 33.37 3.83
C ARG A 195 -4.19 34.86 4.08
N PRO A 196 -4.93 35.57 3.21
CA PRO A 196 -5.49 36.86 3.60
C PRO A 196 -6.39 36.63 4.82
N VAL A 197 -6.18 37.42 5.86
CA VAL A 197 -6.86 37.37 7.18
C VAL A 197 -8.34 37.83 7.08
N SER A 198 -9.00 37.60 5.94
CA SER A 198 -10.37 38.09 5.72
C SER A 198 -11.17 37.10 4.89
N MET A 199 -11.55 36.00 5.53
CA MET A 199 -12.77 35.27 5.23
C MET A 199 -13.30 34.77 6.57
N SER A 200 -13.92 35.68 7.34
CA SER A 200 -14.79 35.21 8.41
C SER A 200 -15.86 34.32 7.79
N PRO A 201 -16.26 33.21 8.42
CA PRO A 201 -17.40 32.45 7.94
C PRO A 201 -18.62 33.36 8.07
N VAL A 202 -19.10 33.85 6.94
CA VAL A 202 -20.44 34.43 6.85
C VAL A 202 -21.40 33.28 7.06
N ILE A 203 -21.71 33.02 8.34
CA ILE A 203 -22.88 32.26 8.74
C ILE A 203 -24.07 33.04 8.21
N TYR A 204 -24.56 32.63 7.04
CA TYR A 204 -25.87 33.06 6.53
C TYR A 204 -26.93 32.46 7.46
N SER A 205 -27.19 33.17 8.55
CA SER A 205 -28.45 33.05 9.28
C SER A 205 -29.53 33.74 8.43
N PRO A 206 -30.61 33.03 8.02
CA PRO A 206 -31.72 33.66 7.34
C PRO A 206 -32.54 34.42 8.38
N VAL A 207 -32.31 35.72 8.49
CA VAL A 207 -33.16 36.62 9.29
C VAL A 207 -33.95 37.49 8.35
N ASN A 208 -35.27 37.36 8.48
CA ASN A 208 -36.29 38.21 7.90
C ASN A 208 -35.92 39.70 7.99
N GLU A 209 -36.09 40.39 6.86
CA GLU A 209 -36.08 41.84 6.76
C GLU A 209 -37.11 42.45 7.72
N ILE A 210 -36.62 43.13 8.76
CA ILE A 210 -37.37 44.20 9.40
C ILE A 210 -36.42 45.40 9.48
N GLU A 211 -36.92 46.50 8.92
CA GLU A 211 -36.21 47.73 8.65
C GLU A 211 -35.62 48.41 9.91
N SER A 212 -34.49 49.07 9.64
CA SER A 212 -33.73 50.03 10.46
C SER A 212 -34.59 50.98 11.31
N PRO A 213 -34.06 51.45 12.45
CA PRO A 213 -33.52 52.81 12.41
C PRO A 213 -32.14 52.98 13.04
N LYS A 214 -31.42 53.93 12.42
CA LYS A 214 -30.09 54.46 12.72
C LYS A 214 -29.87 54.77 14.21
N SER A 215 -28.78 54.25 14.78
CA SER A 215 -28.18 54.70 16.05
C SER A 215 -26.68 54.44 16.01
N VAL A 216 -25.89 55.46 15.67
CA VAL A 216 -24.89 56.13 16.53
C VAL A 216 -23.95 55.16 17.26
N ASN A 217 -22.74 55.07 16.71
CA ASN A 217 -21.44 54.89 17.37
C ASN A 217 -21.47 54.24 18.76
N SER A 218 -21.21 52.94 18.81
CA SER A 218 -20.66 52.30 20.00
C SER A 218 -19.69 51.23 19.53
N GLU A 219 -18.38 51.55 19.57
CA GLU A 219 -17.29 50.58 19.59
C GLU A 219 -17.38 49.78 20.90
N THR A 220 -18.42 48.95 21.04
CA THR A 220 -18.57 48.06 22.18
C THR A 220 -17.86 46.77 21.83
N LYS A 221 -16.61 46.68 22.28
CA LYS A 221 -15.71 45.52 22.22
C LYS A 221 -16.45 44.20 22.50
N GLN A 222 -16.91 43.50 21.45
CA GLN A 222 -17.31 42.08 21.49
C GLN A 222 -16.08 41.15 21.50
N ILE A 223 -15.00 41.54 22.17
CA ILE A 223 -13.68 40.88 22.08
C ILE A 223 -13.52 39.74 23.10
N THR A 224 -14.41 39.61 24.08
CA THR A 224 -14.17 38.70 25.21
C THR A 224 -14.72 37.28 25.05
N GLY A 225 -15.60 37.02 24.07
CA GLY A 225 -16.19 35.68 23.89
C GLY A 225 -15.36 34.73 23.03
N GLU A 226 -14.66 35.24 22.03
CA GLU A 226 -13.99 34.45 21.00
C GLU A 226 -12.64 33.87 21.49
N ILE A 227 -11.91 34.66 22.28
CA ILE A 227 -10.58 34.29 22.81
C ILE A 227 -10.66 33.07 23.76
N LEU A 228 -11.71 32.96 24.57
CA LEU A 228 -11.91 31.82 25.50
C LEU A 228 -12.21 30.50 24.78
N SER A 229 -12.69 30.55 23.54
CA SER A 229 -12.97 29.34 22.74
C SER A 229 -11.69 28.75 22.17
N GLU A 230 -10.74 29.58 21.73
CA GLU A 230 -9.48 29.14 21.15
C GLU A 230 -8.60 28.39 22.17
N ASP A 231 -8.50 28.91 23.41
CA ASP A 231 -7.73 28.26 24.48
C ASP A 231 -8.26 26.87 24.84
N PHE A 232 -9.58 26.69 24.77
CA PHE A 232 -10.22 25.41 25.05
C PHE A 232 -9.97 24.39 23.93
N GLU A 233 -10.04 24.82 22.67
CA GLU A 233 -9.75 23.98 21.52
C GLU A 233 -8.28 23.52 21.52
N LEU A 234 -7.36 24.43 21.84
CA LEU A 234 -5.94 24.11 22.00
C LEU A 234 -5.70 23.04 23.09
N LYS A 235 -6.39 23.14 24.23
CA LYS A 235 -6.29 22.12 25.30
C LYS A 235 -6.84 20.76 24.86
N ILE A 236 -7.94 20.72 24.13
CA ILE A 236 -8.45 19.46 23.57
C ILE A 236 -7.44 18.85 22.60
N GLN A 237 -6.86 19.68 21.72
CA GLN A 237 -5.86 19.23 20.77
C GLN A 237 -4.61 18.67 21.49
N GLU A 238 -4.13 19.35 22.53
CA GLU A 238 -3.00 18.91 23.35
C GLU A 238 -3.28 17.56 24.02
N VAL A 239 -4.47 17.37 24.61
CA VAL A 239 -4.88 16.09 25.20
C VAL A 239 -4.94 14.99 24.14
N MET A 240 -5.48 15.28 22.95
CA MET A 240 -5.50 14.31 21.86
C MET A 240 -4.09 13.89 21.46
N GLU A 241 -3.22 14.86 21.15
CA GLU A 241 -1.85 14.60 20.70
C GLU A 241 -1.05 13.83 21.74
N LYS A 242 -1.15 14.20 23.02
CA LYS A 242 -0.51 13.51 24.14
C LYS A 242 -0.88 12.03 24.18
N HIS A 243 -2.17 11.69 24.20
CA HIS A 243 -2.62 10.29 24.26
C HIS A 243 -2.26 9.49 23.00
N TYR A 244 -2.29 10.11 21.82
CA TYR A 244 -1.83 9.46 20.60
C TYR A 244 -0.34 9.13 20.65
N LYS A 245 0.48 10.05 21.13
CA LYS A 245 1.93 9.83 21.28
C LYS A 245 2.24 8.75 22.30
N GLU A 246 1.63 8.81 23.48
CA GLU A 246 1.83 7.80 24.54
C GLU A 246 1.36 6.41 24.09
N LYS A 247 0.21 6.31 23.41
CA LYS A 247 -0.27 5.06 22.79
C LYS A 247 0.75 4.50 21.79
N ALA A 248 1.26 5.34 20.88
CA ALA A 248 2.22 4.92 19.87
C ALA A 248 3.53 4.43 20.50
N GLU A 249 4.03 5.12 21.52
CA GLU A 249 5.24 4.74 22.27
C GLU A 249 5.05 3.38 22.96
N LYS A 250 3.91 3.16 23.64
CA LYS A 250 3.63 1.87 24.28
C LYS A 250 3.44 0.72 23.30
N VAL A 251 2.78 0.95 22.17
CA VAL A 251 2.66 -0.07 21.11
C VAL A 251 4.04 -0.44 20.56
N ALA A 252 4.92 0.55 20.34
CA ALA A 252 6.28 0.30 19.89
C ALA A 252 7.10 -0.50 20.92
N GLU A 253 7.03 -0.13 22.21
CA GLU A 253 7.69 -0.84 23.30
C GLU A 253 7.29 -2.32 23.35
N VAL A 254 5.98 -2.60 23.33
CA VAL A 254 5.45 -3.98 23.33
C VAL A 254 5.89 -4.74 22.09
N THR A 255 5.81 -4.12 20.91
CA THR A 255 6.21 -4.75 19.64
C THR A 255 7.68 -5.14 19.65
N VAL A 256 8.57 -4.25 20.11
CA VAL A 256 10.01 -4.52 20.22
C VAL A 256 10.28 -5.64 21.22
N ARG A 257 9.61 -5.62 22.39
CA ARG A 257 9.75 -6.66 23.42
C ARG A 257 9.40 -8.04 22.87
N TYR A 258 8.20 -8.22 22.29
CA TYR A 258 7.78 -9.51 21.75
C TYR A 258 8.62 -9.97 20.57
N ASN A 259 9.01 -9.07 19.66
CA ASN A 259 9.87 -9.44 18.54
C ASN A 259 11.25 -9.90 19.01
N SER A 260 11.82 -9.26 20.04
CA SER A 260 13.08 -9.69 20.65
C SER A 260 12.96 -11.08 21.29
N GLU A 261 11.87 -11.35 22.01
CA GLU A 261 11.63 -12.66 22.63
C GLU A 261 11.38 -13.75 21.58
N ILE A 262 10.59 -13.44 20.53
CA ILE A 262 10.32 -14.36 19.41
C ILE A 262 11.62 -14.72 18.69
N SER A 263 12.45 -13.73 18.35
CA SER A 263 13.73 -13.96 17.68
C SER A 263 14.65 -14.87 18.50
N ALA A 264 14.74 -14.65 19.81
CA ALA A 264 15.54 -15.50 20.70
C ALA A 264 15.02 -16.94 20.78
N MET A 265 13.71 -17.15 20.65
CA MET A 265 13.11 -18.48 20.64
C MET A 265 13.27 -19.20 19.29
N GLU A 266 13.17 -18.47 18.16
CA GLU A 266 13.36 -19.03 16.82
C GLU A 266 14.78 -19.61 16.67
N ASP A 267 15.79 -18.91 17.19
CA ASP A 267 17.19 -19.38 17.16
C ASP A 267 17.44 -20.66 17.99
N SER A 268 16.60 -20.91 19.00
CA SER A 268 16.72 -22.08 19.88
C SER A 268 16.07 -23.35 19.34
N GLY A 269 15.47 -23.29 18.15
CA GLY A 269 14.72 -24.42 17.56
C GLY A 269 13.46 -24.79 18.35
N MET A 270 12.96 -23.88 19.20
CA MET A 270 11.72 -24.09 19.95
C MET A 270 10.49 -24.11 19.02
N MET A 271 9.52 -24.95 19.39
CA MET A 271 8.34 -25.32 18.61
C MET A 271 7.59 -24.09 18.09
N GLY A 272 7.36 -23.99 16.78
CA GLY A 272 6.66 -22.87 16.13
C GLY A 272 5.26 -22.54 16.69
N MET A 273 4.64 -23.47 17.44
CA MET A 273 3.42 -23.20 18.21
C MET A 273 3.60 -22.12 19.29
N VAL A 274 4.74 -22.10 19.98
CA VAL A 274 5.02 -21.09 21.02
C VAL A 274 5.14 -19.71 20.37
N VAL A 275 5.86 -19.62 19.25
CA VAL A 275 5.97 -18.39 18.45
C VAL A 275 4.61 -17.91 17.96
N ALA A 276 3.76 -18.81 17.47
CA ALA A 276 2.40 -18.47 17.06
C ALA A 276 1.56 -17.91 18.23
N GLN A 277 1.63 -18.54 19.40
CA GLN A 277 0.93 -18.05 20.60
C GLN A 277 1.46 -16.68 21.06
N MET A 278 2.77 -16.45 21.02
CA MET A 278 3.35 -15.15 21.35
C MET A 278 2.88 -14.04 20.42
N LYS A 279 2.75 -14.32 19.12
CA LYS A 279 2.18 -13.36 18.15
C LYS A 279 0.72 -13.02 18.45
N ILE A 280 -0.07 -14.00 18.90
CA ILE A 280 -1.45 -13.77 19.34
C ILE A 280 -1.47 -12.89 20.60
N ASN A 281 -0.63 -13.20 21.58
CA ASN A 281 -0.53 -12.43 22.83
C ASN A 281 -0.09 -10.98 22.57
N MET A 282 0.90 -10.77 21.71
CA MET A 282 1.35 -9.44 21.29
C MET A 282 0.20 -8.62 20.70
N LYS A 283 -0.58 -9.22 19.79
CA LYS A 283 -1.71 -8.54 19.16
C LYS A 283 -2.79 -8.18 20.19
N GLN A 284 -3.12 -9.12 21.07
CA GLN A 284 -4.11 -8.90 22.14
C GLN A 284 -3.67 -7.75 23.07
N GLU A 285 -2.40 -7.71 23.47
CA GLU A 285 -1.87 -6.65 24.33
C GLU A 285 -1.87 -5.29 23.63
N ILE A 286 -1.54 -5.22 22.33
CA ILE A 286 -1.66 -3.99 21.53
C ILE A 286 -3.11 -3.51 21.45
N ASP A 287 -4.06 -4.41 21.26
CA ASP A 287 -5.49 -4.07 21.20
C ASP A 287 -6.00 -3.54 22.55
N ASP A 288 -5.55 -4.12 23.66
CA ASP A 288 -5.92 -3.70 25.01
C ASP A 288 -5.28 -2.35 25.39
N ILE A 289 -4.02 -2.11 25.01
CA ILE A 289 -3.39 -0.77 25.07
C ILE A 289 -4.22 0.23 24.27
N GLY A 290 -4.67 -0.18 23.07
CA GLY A 290 -5.50 0.66 22.21
C GLY A 290 -6.77 1.15 22.91
N LYS A 291 -7.49 0.24 23.58
CA LYS A 291 -8.73 0.54 24.33
C LYS A 291 -8.46 1.43 25.54
N ASP A 292 -7.43 1.12 26.34
CA ASP A 292 -7.09 1.87 27.56
C ASP A 292 -6.77 3.34 27.24
N TYR A 293 -5.93 3.60 26.22
CA TYR A 293 -5.61 4.98 25.82
C TYR A 293 -6.80 5.72 25.19
N ASP A 294 -7.66 5.02 24.44
CA ASP A 294 -8.87 5.63 23.91
C ASP A 294 -9.87 6.01 25.01
N GLU A 295 -9.96 5.21 26.08
CA GLU A 295 -10.77 5.50 27.26
C GLU A 295 -10.19 6.66 28.09
N LYS A 296 -8.88 6.65 28.37
CA LYS A 296 -8.18 7.75 29.05
C LYS A 296 -8.38 9.08 28.33
N ARG A 297 -8.18 9.09 27.00
CA ARG A 297 -8.42 10.28 26.17
C ARG A 297 -9.86 10.77 26.28
N LYS A 298 -10.85 9.87 26.18
CA LYS A 298 -12.27 10.23 26.31
C LYS A 298 -12.59 10.84 27.68
N ASN A 299 -12.04 10.25 28.75
CA ASN A 299 -12.25 10.72 30.12
C ASN A 299 -11.64 12.11 30.35
N GLU A 300 -10.43 12.36 29.85
CA GLU A 300 -9.77 13.66 29.99
C GLU A 300 -10.45 14.76 29.16
N VAL A 301 -10.86 14.45 27.92
CA VAL A 301 -11.66 15.38 27.09
C VAL A 301 -13.02 15.68 27.77
N LYS A 302 -13.66 14.67 28.37
CA LYS A 302 -14.91 14.88 29.12
C LYS A 302 -14.69 15.81 30.32
N LYS A 303 -13.62 15.58 31.09
CA LYS A 303 -13.25 16.44 32.23
C LYS A 303 -13.00 17.89 31.80
N LEU A 304 -12.26 18.11 30.71
CA LEU A 304 -12.04 19.45 30.15
C LEU A 304 -13.36 20.13 29.76
N ARG A 305 -14.29 19.40 29.15
CA ARG A 305 -15.63 19.94 28.80
C ARG A 305 -16.41 20.35 30.04
N GLU A 306 -16.39 19.54 31.09
CA GLU A 306 -17.05 19.86 32.36
C GLU A 306 -16.44 21.10 33.02
N GLU A 307 -15.11 21.21 33.04
CA GLU A 307 -14.39 22.39 33.55
C GLU A 307 -14.74 23.66 32.77
N TYR A 308 -14.79 23.58 31.43
CA TYR A 308 -15.18 24.70 30.58
C TYR A 308 -16.62 25.17 30.84
N LEU A 309 -17.57 24.23 30.95
CA LEU A 309 -18.97 24.54 31.27
C LEU A 309 -19.10 25.17 32.67
N ALA A 310 -18.33 24.68 33.66
CA ALA A 310 -18.32 25.25 35.01
C ALA A 310 -17.78 26.68 35.04
N HIS A 311 -16.74 26.99 34.25
CA HIS A 311 -16.22 28.35 34.13
C HIS A 311 -17.21 29.30 33.43
N ARG A 312 -17.87 28.84 32.35
CA ARG A 312 -18.87 29.63 31.64
C ARG A 312 -20.11 29.93 32.49
N GLY A 313 -20.57 28.96 33.28
CA GLY A 313 -21.71 29.16 34.19
C GLY A 313 -21.44 30.20 35.28
N LYS A 314 -20.20 30.29 35.77
CA LYS A 314 -19.79 31.29 36.78
C LYS A 314 -19.66 32.71 36.23
N SER A 315 -19.42 32.89 34.93
CA SER A 315 -19.29 34.25 34.35
C SER A 315 -20.63 34.92 34.04
N LEU A 316 -21.75 34.20 34.21
CA LEU A 316 -23.11 34.67 33.93
C LEU A 316 -23.93 34.95 35.20
N SER A 317 -23.40 34.61 36.38
CA SER A 317 -23.98 34.92 37.70
C SER A 317 -23.30 36.13 38.33
#